data_AF-A0A101WEP7-F1
#
_entry.id   AF-A0A101WEP7-F1
#
_cell.length_a   1.000
_cell.length_b   1.000
_cell.length_c   1.000
_cell.angle_alpha   90.00
_cell.angle_beta   90.00
_cell.angle_gamma   90.00
#
_symmetry.space_group_name_H-M   'P 1'
#
loop_
_entity.id
_entity.type
_entity.pdbx_description
1 polymer ?
#
loop_
_entity_poly.entity_id
_entity_poly.type
_entity_poly.pdbx_seq_one_letter_code
_entity_poly.pdbx_strand_id
1 'polypeptide(L)'
;MLLFCVVPLLWAAVIDYRKRIIPDWTWIAIFLIGSISVFLLPYPTLVQRTIGFLLPGITLFYLAMKYGGVGGGDIKLTSALGFCFGLYGLAVILFFALVPACLYAKVTKQKSVPLAVFLSIGFFIYISIVFVNGLLVAG
;
A
#
# COMPACT_ATOMS: atom_id res chain seq x y z
N MET A 1 1.53 9.44 11.91
CA MET A 1 1.76 9.01 10.51
C MET A 1 0.90 7.81 10.13
N LEU A 2 1.21 6.62 10.64
CA LEU A 2 0.53 5.36 10.30
C LEU A 2 -1.00 5.41 10.43
N LEU A 3 -1.52 5.92 11.56
CA LEU A 3 -2.96 6.03 11.83
C LEU A 3 -3.71 6.94 10.84
N PHE A 4 -3.07 7.99 10.32
CA PHE A 4 -3.71 8.90 9.35
C PHE A 4 -3.87 8.26 7.98
N CYS A 5 -2.99 7.34 7.59
CA CYS A 5 -3.12 6.58 6.35
C CYS A 5 -4.20 5.49 6.42
N VAL A 6 -4.61 5.05 7.63
CA VAL A 6 -5.65 4.02 7.81
C VAL A 6 -6.97 4.47 7.19
N VAL A 7 -7.41 5.70 7.45
CA VAL A 7 -8.72 6.22 6.99
C VAL A 7 -8.85 6.19 5.45
N PRO A 8 -7.96 6.83 4.67
CA PRO A 8 -8.04 6.79 3.21
C PRO A 8 -7.81 5.37 2.65
N LEU A 9 -7.02 4.53 3.32
CA LEU A 9 -6.78 3.15 2.88
C LEU A 9 -8.01 2.26 3.09
N LEU A 10 -8.67 2.35 4.24
CA LEU A 10 -9.92 1.64 4.52
C LEU A 10 -11.02 2.09 3.57
N TRP A 11 -11.10 3.40 3.31
CA TRP A 11 -12.05 3.95 2.36
C TRP A 11 -11.79 3.42 0.94
N ALA A 12 -10.52 3.39 0.51
CA ALA A 12 -10.12 2.78 -0.76
C ALA A 12 -10.51 1.30 -0.81
N ALA A 13 -10.22 0.52 0.24
CA ALA A 13 -10.55 -0.90 0.32
C ALA A 13 -12.07 -1.17 0.26
N VAL A 14 -12.88 -0.38 0.97
CA VAL A 14 -14.34 -0.53 0.96
C VAL A 14 -14.93 -0.22 -0.41
N ILE A 15 -14.46 0.85 -1.07
CA ILE A 15 -14.94 1.21 -2.41
C ILE A 15 -14.41 0.22 -3.45
N ASP A 16 -13.17 -0.23 -3.34
CA ASP A 16 -12.59 -1.25 -4.22
C ASP A 16 -13.36 -2.58 -4.14
N TYR A 17 -13.77 -3.00 -2.93
CA TYR A 17 -14.64 -4.16 -2.74
C TYR A 17 -16.03 -3.99 -3.38
N ARG A 18 -16.62 -2.79 -3.26
CA ARG A 18 -18.01 -2.52 -3.71
C ARG A 18 -18.14 -2.17 -5.19
N LYS A 19 -17.19 -1.41 -5.72
CA LYS A 19 -17.25 -0.78 -7.05
C LYS A 19 -16.04 -1.10 -7.93
N ARG A 20 -14.98 -1.74 -7.41
CA ARG A 20 -13.71 -1.98 -8.12
C ARG A 20 -13.09 -0.72 -8.73
N ILE A 21 -13.30 0.43 -8.07
CA ILE A 21 -12.77 1.73 -8.47
C ILE A 21 -12.14 2.35 -7.23
N ILE A 22 -10.88 2.80 -7.35
CA ILE A 22 -10.20 3.52 -6.28
C ILE A 22 -10.38 5.02 -6.55
N PRO A 23 -11.04 5.77 -5.66
CA PRO A 23 -11.23 7.22 -5.84
C PRO A 23 -9.89 7.95 -5.76
N ASP A 24 -9.69 8.98 -6.59
CA ASP A 24 -8.40 9.67 -6.66
C ASP A 24 -7.98 10.35 -5.35
N TRP A 25 -8.95 10.76 -4.53
CA TRP A 25 -8.70 11.43 -3.26
C TRP A 25 -7.93 10.56 -2.25
N THR A 26 -7.99 9.22 -2.32
CA THR A 26 -7.32 8.36 -1.33
C THR A 26 -5.82 8.31 -1.53
N TRP A 27 -5.34 8.15 -2.77
CA TRP A 27 -3.91 8.15 -3.06
C TRP A 27 -3.31 9.56 -2.90
N ILE A 28 -4.07 10.62 -3.23
CA ILE A 28 -3.67 12.01 -2.99
C ILE A 28 -3.50 12.27 -1.49
N ALA A 29 -4.47 11.84 -0.67
CA ALA A 29 -4.38 12.00 0.78
C ALA A 29 -3.16 11.28 1.37
N ILE A 30 -2.91 10.03 0.97
CA ILE A 30 -1.74 9.26 1.44
C ILE A 30 -0.44 9.92 0.99
N PHE A 31 -0.38 10.41 -0.24
CA PHE A 31 0.80 11.10 -0.75
C PHE A 31 1.05 12.41 0.00
N LEU A 32 0.01 13.18 0.30
CA LEU A 32 0.09 14.42 1.07
C LEU A 32 0.60 14.15 2.50
N ILE A 33 0.05 13.12 3.16
CA ILE A 33 0.53 12.68 4.48
C ILE A 33 2.00 12.27 4.40
N GLY A 34 2.39 11.48 3.39
CA GLY A 34 3.78 11.10 3.16
C GLY A 34 4.70 12.32 2.96
N SER A 35 4.24 13.33 2.22
CA SER A 35 5.00 14.56 1.96
C SER A 35 5.18 15.41 3.21
N ILE A 36 4.13 15.57 4.03
CA ILE A 36 4.24 16.24 5.33
C ILE A 36 5.22 15.48 6.24
N SER A 37 5.24 14.16 6.15
CA SER A 37 6.19 13.30 6.89
C SER A 37 7.65 13.54 6.51
N VAL A 38 7.91 13.88 5.25
CA VAL A 38 9.26 14.22 4.78
C VAL A 38 9.78 15.46 5.48
N PHE A 39 8.91 16.43 5.73
CA PHE A 39 9.27 17.65 6.43
C PHE A 39 9.43 17.44 7.94
N LEU A 40 8.64 16.52 8.53
CA LEU A 40 8.59 16.33 9.99
C LEU A 40 9.58 15.29 10.54
N LEU A 41 10.00 14.30 9.73
CA LEU A 41 10.82 13.17 10.17
C LEU A 41 12.03 12.97 9.21
N PRO A 42 13.28 13.08 9.70
CA PRO A 42 14.48 12.86 8.89
C PRO A 42 14.68 11.39 8.47
N TYR A 43 14.03 10.45 9.18
CA TYR A 43 14.04 9.02 8.89
C TYR A 43 12.64 8.56 8.47
N PRO A 44 12.48 7.76 7.40
CA PRO A 44 13.50 7.18 6.50
C PRO A 44 14.10 8.20 5.50
N THR A 45 15.32 7.92 5.00
CA THR A 45 16.05 8.77 4.06
C THR A 45 15.24 9.00 2.77
N LEU A 46 15.38 10.19 2.17
CA LEU A 46 14.69 10.56 0.92
C LEU A 46 14.88 9.53 -0.19
N VAL A 47 16.07 8.94 -0.28
CA VAL A 47 16.41 7.88 -1.24
C VAL A 47 15.53 6.65 -1.06
N GLN A 48 15.28 6.23 0.18
CA GLN A 48 14.46 5.05 0.48
C GLN A 48 12.98 5.29 0.19
N ARG A 49 12.53 6.55 0.31
CA ARG A 49 11.17 6.99 -0.05
C ARG A 49 10.96 7.09 -1.56
N THR A 50 11.93 7.64 -2.30
CA THR A 50 11.86 7.73 -3.76
C THR A 50 11.93 6.35 -4.39
N ILE A 51 12.82 5.48 -3.93
CA ILE A 51 12.86 4.07 -4.36
C ILE A 51 11.56 3.36 -3.95
N GLY A 52 11.06 3.63 -2.74
CA GLY A 52 9.76 3.14 -2.26
C GLY A 52 8.58 3.59 -3.13
N PHE A 53 8.64 4.75 -3.78
CA PHE A 53 7.59 5.22 -4.69
C PHE A 53 7.72 4.62 -6.10
N LEU A 54 8.94 4.64 -6.65
CA LEU A 54 9.22 4.28 -8.04
C LEU A 54 9.12 2.77 -8.26
N LEU A 55 9.74 1.98 -7.39
CA LEU A 55 9.90 0.54 -7.56
C LEU A 55 8.56 -0.22 -7.58
N PRO A 56 7.62 -0.04 -6.62
CA PRO A 56 6.32 -0.70 -6.68
C PRO A 56 5.43 -0.15 -7.80
N GLY A 57 5.55 1.14 -8.12
CA GLY A 57 4.79 1.77 -9.21
C GLY A 57 5.16 1.15 -10.55
N ILE A 58 6.46 1.07 -10.83
CA ILE A 58 6.98 0.44 -12.05
C ILE A 58 6.66 -1.05 -12.07
N THR A 59 6.80 -1.75 -10.94
CA THR A 59 6.53 -3.19 -10.86
C THR A 59 5.06 -3.51 -11.15
N LEU A 60 4.13 -2.80 -10.51
CA LEU A 60 2.69 -3.01 -10.75
C LEU A 60 2.27 -2.52 -12.13
N PHE A 61 2.87 -1.45 -12.66
CA PHE A 61 2.64 -0.99 -14.02
C PHE A 61 3.08 -2.04 -15.05
N TYR A 62 4.26 -2.63 -14.88
CA TYR A 62 4.72 -3.73 -15.72
C TYR A 62 3.80 -4.96 -15.62
N LEU A 63 3.35 -5.30 -14.41
CA LEU A 63 2.40 -6.40 -14.20
C LEU A 63 1.06 -6.13 -14.88
N ALA A 64 0.57 -4.88 -14.81
CA ALA A 64 -0.65 -4.44 -15.47
C ALA A 64 -0.54 -4.57 -17.00
N MET A 65 0.60 -4.18 -17.58
CA MET A 65 0.82 -4.33 -19.02
C MET A 65 0.91 -5.79 -19.47
N LYS A 66 1.58 -6.65 -18.69
CA LYS A 66 1.85 -8.04 -19.09
C LYS A 66 0.68 -8.99 -18.86
N TYR A 67 0.02 -8.89 -17.70
CA TYR A 67 -1.01 -9.84 -17.29
C TYR A 67 -2.42 -9.27 -17.38
N GLY A 68 -2.58 -7.94 -17.43
CA GLY A 68 -3.87 -7.29 -17.30
C GLY A 68 -4.52 -7.54 -15.93
N GLY A 69 -5.43 -6.67 -15.52
CA GLY A 69 -6.22 -6.88 -14.30
C GLY A 69 -5.74 -6.16 -13.03
N VAL A 70 -4.62 -5.43 -13.09
CA VAL A 70 -4.25 -4.45 -12.05
C VAL A 70 -4.78 -3.07 -12.46
N GLY A 71 -5.55 -2.43 -11.58
CA GLY A 71 -6.13 -1.11 -11.85
C GLY A 71 -5.08 0.00 -11.74
N GLY A 72 -5.21 1.05 -12.55
CA GLY A 72 -4.36 2.25 -12.41
C GLY A 72 -4.44 2.89 -11.02
N GLY A 73 -5.59 2.76 -10.36
CA GLY A 73 -5.78 3.17 -8.97
C GLY A 73 -4.89 2.41 -7.99
N ASP A 74 -4.74 1.08 -8.17
CA ASP A 74 -3.90 0.24 -7.31
C ASP A 74 -2.43 0.65 -7.41
N ILE A 75 -1.97 0.96 -8.62
CA ILE A 75 -0.60 1.43 -8.90
C ILE A 75 -0.35 2.74 -8.16
N LYS A 76 -1.22 3.74 -8.32
CA LYS A 76 -1.08 5.04 -7.66
C LYS A 76 -1.13 4.91 -6.13
N LEU A 77 -2.08 4.13 -5.61
CA LEU A 77 -2.23 3.90 -4.17
C LEU A 77 -1.00 3.22 -3.58
N THR A 78 -0.50 2.17 -4.23
CA THR A 78 0.69 1.41 -3.77
C THR A 78 1.95 2.27 -3.86
N SER A 79 2.10 3.08 -4.91
CA SER A 79 3.19 4.07 -5.01
C SER A 79 3.11 5.11 -3.89
N ALA A 80 1.93 5.65 -3.58
CA ALA A 80 1.76 6.61 -2.49
C ALA A 80 2.11 6.00 -1.12
N LEU A 81 1.69 4.75 -0.88
CA LEU A 81 2.09 3.99 0.32
C LEU A 81 3.59 3.76 0.37
N GLY A 82 4.20 3.44 -0.77
CA GLY A 82 5.64 3.23 -0.88
C GLY A 82 6.46 4.48 -0.61
N PHE A 83 5.95 5.65 -1.00
CA PHE A 83 6.53 6.94 -0.62
C PHE A 83 6.42 7.20 0.89
N CYS A 84 5.27 6.86 1.48
CA CYS A 84 5.00 7.11 2.89
C CYS A 84 5.80 6.19 3.83
N PHE A 85 5.90 4.90 3.51
CA PHE A 85 6.51 3.85 4.35
C PHE A 85 7.92 3.45 3.90
N GLY A 86 8.35 3.87 2.72
CA GLY A 86 9.60 3.44 2.11
C GLY A 86 9.53 2.00 1.56
N LEU A 87 10.59 1.59 0.89
CA LEU A 87 10.67 0.29 0.22
C LEU A 87 10.42 -0.90 1.16
N TYR A 88 11.06 -0.93 2.32
CA TYR A 88 11.02 -2.09 3.22
C TYR A 88 9.65 -2.26 3.87
N GLY A 89 9.05 -1.18 4.37
CA GLY A 89 7.70 -1.23 4.94
C GLY A 89 6.68 -1.67 3.89
N LEU A 90 6.76 -1.11 2.68
CA LEU A 90 5.90 -1.52 1.59
C LEU A 90 6.13 -2.97 1.16
N ALA A 91 7.37 -3.45 1.10
CA ALA A 91 7.67 -4.82 0.75
C ALA A 91 7.00 -5.82 1.71
N VAL A 92 7.01 -5.53 3.02
CA VAL A 92 6.29 -6.34 4.01
C VAL A 92 4.78 -6.29 3.78
N ILE A 93 4.21 -5.10 3.57
CA ILE A 93 2.79 -4.91 3.30
C ILE A 93 2.37 -5.70 2.04
N LEU A 94 3.13 -5.56 0.96
CA LEU A 94 2.90 -6.26 -0.30
C LEU A 94 3.04 -7.76 -0.14
N PHE A 95 4.04 -8.25 0.60
CA PHE A 95 4.25 -9.68 0.82
C PHE A 95 3.02 -10.30 1.49
N PHE A 96 2.52 -9.69 2.56
CA PHE A 96 1.30 -10.14 3.24
C PHE A 96 0.02 -9.92 2.43
N ALA A 97 -0.02 -8.93 1.54
CA ALA A 97 -1.15 -8.70 0.64
C ALA A 97 -1.18 -9.69 -0.55
N LEU A 98 -0.02 -10.03 -1.12
CA LEU A 98 0.08 -10.86 -2.32
C LEU A 98 -0.29 -12.32 -2.05
N VAL A 99 0.04 -12.85 -0.88
CA VAL A 99 -0.28 -14.24 -0.50
C VAL A 99 -1.79 -14.51 -0.60
N PRO A 100 -2.67 -13.78 0.12
CA PRO A 100 -4.11 -13.97 0.02
C PRO A 100 -4.66 -13.50 -1.34
N ALA A 101 -4.09 -12.46 -1.97
CA ALA A 101 -4.52 -12.04 -3.30
C ALA A 101 -4.29 -13.13 -4.36
N CYS A 102 -3.14 -13.81 -4.33
CA CYS A 102 -2.81 -14.89 -5.25
C CYS A 102 -3.71 -16.12 -5.01
N LEU A 103 -3.94 -16.47 -3.75
CA LEU A 103 -4.86 -17.54 -3.38
C LEU A 103 -6.28 -17.24 -3.86
N TYR A 104 -6.76 -16.01 -3.63
CA TYR A 104 -8.07 -15.56 -4.06
C TYR A 104 -8.19 -15.54 -5.59
N ALA A 105 -7.17 -15.05 -6.30
CA ALA A 105 -7.12 -15.06 -7.77
C ALA A 105 -7.25 -16.48 -8.35
N LYS A 106 -6.53 -17.44 -7.75
CA LYS A 106 -6.52 -18.84 -8.18
C LYS A 106 -7.86 -19.53 -7.91
N VAL A 107 -8.48 -19.26 -6.76
CA VAL A 107 -9.76 -19.85 -6.35
C VAL A 107 -10.93 -19.26 -7.13
N THR A 108 -10.99 -17.93 -7.29
CA THR A 108 -12.14 -17.27 -7.93
C THR A 108 -12.06 -17.20 -9.45
N LYS A 109 -10.89 -17.45 -10.06
CA LYS A 109 -10.64 -17.30 -11.52
C LYS A 109 -11.13 -15.95 -12.09
N GLN A 110 -11.34 -14.96 -11.24
CA GLN A 110 -11.84 -13.64 -11.59
C GLN A 110 -10.67 -12.80 -12.12
N LYS A 111 -10.90 -12.08 -13.23
CA LYS A 111 -9.88 -11.22 -13.85
C LYS A 111 -9.53 -9.98 -13.03
N SER A 112 -10.36 -9.59 -12.06
CA SER A 112 -10.13 -8.41 -11.21
C SER A 112 -10.21 -8.79 -9.74
N VAL A 113 -9.05 -8.76 -9.09
CA VAL A 113 -8.87 -8.97 -7.66
C VAL A 113 -8.88 -7.60 -6.99
N PRO A 114 -9.68 -7.39 -5.92
CA PRO A 114 -9.70 -6.12 -5.19
C PRO A 114 -8.40 -5.95 -4.39
N LEU A 115 -7.35 -5.46 -5.05
CA LEU A 115 -5.98 -5.44 -4.54
C LEU A 115 -5.86 -4.47 -3.35
N ALA A 116 -6.62 -3.37 -3.34
CA ALA A 116 -6.65 -2.43 -2.22
C ALA A 116 -7.14 -3.06 -0.91
N VAL A 117 -8.06 -4.05 -0.97
CA VAL A 117 -8.51 -4.79 0.22
C VAL A 117 -7.35 -5.59 0.81
N PHE A 118 -6.63 -6.35 -0.02
CA PHE A 118 -5.47 -7.12 0.46
C PHE A 118 -4.34 -6.21 0.95
N LEU A 119 -4.12 -5.09 0.27
CA LEU A 119 -3.16 -4.07 0.67
C LEU A 119 -3.50 -3.48 2.05
N SER A 120 -4.78 -3.26 2.33
CA SER A 120 -5.23 -2.81 3.65
C SER A 120 -4.95 -3.82 4.76
N ILE A 121 -5.14 -5.12 4.48
CA ILE A 121 -4.81 -6.20 5.44
C ILE A 121 -3.31 -6.22 5.72
N GLY A 122 -2.47 -6.18 4.68
CA GLY A 122 -1.02 -6.10 4.83
C GLY A 122 -0.58 -4.87 5.63
N PHE A 123 -1.28 -3.74 5.47
CA PHE A 123 -1.00 -2.52 6.21
C PHE A 123 -1.31 -2.65 7.71
N PHE A 124 -2.42 -3.27 8.08
CA PHE A 124 -2.75 -3.54 9.49
C PHE A 124 -1.73 -4.46 10.16
N ILE A 125 -1.25 -5.49 9.43
CA ILE A 125 -0.18 -6.37 9.92
C ILE A 125 1.10 -5.58 10.15
N TYR A 126 1.49 -4.72 9.21
CA TYR A 126 2.66 -3.87 9.36
C TYR A 126 2.57 -2.93 10.56
N ILE A 127 1.43 -2.25 10.77
CA ILE A 127 1.19 -1.44 11.97
C ILE A 127 1.36 -2.28 13.24
N SER A 128 0.78 -3.48 13.26
CA SER A 128 0.85 -4.38 14.42
C SER A 128 2.29 -4.76 14.74
N ILE A 129 3.10 -5.10 13.72
CA ILE A 129 4.53 -5.41 13.89
C ILE A 129 5.29 -4.21 14.44
N VAL A 130 5.08 -3.01 13.88
CA VAL A 130 5.75 -1.79 14.35
C VAL A 130 5.36 -1.47 15.79
N PHE A 131 4.09 -1.66 16.14
CA PHE A 131 3.58 -1.43 17.49
C PHE A 131 4.20 -2.39 18.50
N VAL A 132 4.27 -3.69 18.20
CA VAL A 132 4.88 -4.72 19.06
C VAL A 132 6.38 -4.46 19.25
N ASN A 133 7.11 -4.13 18.18
CA ASN A 133 8.53 -3.77 18.29
C ASN A 133 8.74 -2.50 19.13
N GLY A 134 7.89 -1.50 18.99
CA GLY A 134 7.93 -0.29 19.82
C GLY A 134 7.70 -0.59 21.29
N LEU A 135 6.79 -1.52 21.61
CA LEU A 135 6.52 -1.95 22.99
C LEU A 135 7.70 -2.74 23.58
N LEU A 136 8.33 -3.62 22.79
CA LEU A 136 9.48 -4.43 23.22
C LEU A 136 10.75 -3.62 23.49
N VAL A 137 10.93 -2.49 22.80
CA VAL A 137 12.10 -1.60 23.00
C VAL A 137 11.87 -0.64 24.17
N ALA A 138 10.62 -0.43 24.59
CA ALA A 138 10.25 0.48 25.68
C ALA A 138 10.13 -0.18 27.06
N GLY A 139 10.20 -1.52 27.14
CA GLY A 139 10.19 -2.29 28.39
C GLY A 139 11.57 -2.84 28.71
#